data_AF-A0A971ZFU2-F1
#
_entry.id   AF-A0A971ZFU2-F1
#
_cell.length_a   1.000
_cell.length_b   1.000
_cell.length_c   1.000
_cell.angle_alpha   90.00
_cell.angle_beta   90.00
_cell.angle_gamma   90.00
#
_symmetry.space_group_name_H-M   'P 1'
#
loop_
_entity.id
_entity.type
_entity.pdbx_description
1 polymer ?
#
loop_
_entity_poly.entity_id
_entity_poly.type
_entity_poly.pdbx_seq_one_letter_code
_entity_poly.pdbx_strand_id
1 'polypeptide(L)'
;MGVVRGSRWLRRMGQGFIILLGGMAALFLLMQFLVARQQTPSFEQVRSAYRSSYVNILDRNGQRLQQLRLDFQERRGEWTALEAASPALQDALLASEDRRFYNHHGVDGLALLGALAKRLSSGYSGGASTITMQLVGMLDEQLHRQKRSRSYRQKIKQIIMAQALERHWS
;
A
#
# COMPACT_ATOMS: atom_id res chain seq x y z
N MET A 1 10.56 -49.83 35.77
CA MET A 1 10.58 -49.72 34.29
C MET A 1 10.13 -48.34 33.90
N GLY A 2 11.06 -47.43 33.60
CA GLY A 2 10.78 -46.03 33.34
C GLY A 2 11.30 -45.55 31.98
N VAL A 3 10.46 -44.74 31.33
CA VAL A 3 10.81 -43.57 30.50
C VAL A 3 11.58 -43.83 29.19
N VAL A 4 10.87 -44.07 28.07
CA VAL A 4 11.26 -43.53 26.72
C VAL A 4 10.02 -43.35 25.81
N ARG A 5 9.07 -42.48 26.20
CA ARG A 5 8.01 -42.02 25.27
C ARG A 5 8.09 -40.53 24.90
N GLY A 6 8.90 -39.73 25.59
CA GLY A 6 9.00 -38.27 25.39
C GLY A 6 9.82 -37.81 24.18
N SER A 7 10.86 -38.53 23.76
CA SER A 7 11.83 -38.04 22.76
C SER A 7 11.31 -38.01 21.32
N ARG A 8 10.38 -38.91 20.95
CA ARG A 8 9.78 -38.94 19.60
C ARG A 8 8.76 -37.82 19.37
N TRP A 9 8.06 -37.39 20.42
CA TRP A 9 7.11 -36.27 20.36
C TRP A 9 7.84 -34.93 20.23
N LEU A 10 8.91 -34.73 21.02
CA LEU A 10 9.79 -33.56 20.91
C LEU A 10 10.47 -33.44 19.53
N ARG A 11 10.94 -34.55 18.96
CA ARG A 11 11.53 -34.57 17.60
C ARG A 11 10.51 -34.26 16.50
N ARG A 12 9.26 -34.75 16.62
CA ARG A 12 8.16 -34.44 15.69
C ARG A 12 7.72 -32.99 15.78
N MET A 13 7.65 -32.41 16.97
CA MET A 13 7.39 -30.98 17.16
C MET A 13 8.53 -30.13 16.57
N GLY A 14 9.80 -30.53 16.81
CA GLY A 14 10.96 -29.86 16.21
C GLY A 14 10.97 -29.92 14.69
N GLN A 15 10.65 -31.08 14.10
CA GLN A 15 10.53 -31.23 12.64
C GLN A 15 9.39 -30.37 12.06
N GLY A 16 8.23 -30.33 12.73
CA GLY A 16 7.12 -29.48 12.32
C GLY A 16 7.47 -28.00 12.34
N PHE A 17 8.20 -27.55 13.36
CA PHE A 17 8.68 -26.16 13.47
C PHE A 17 9.67 -25.80 12.37
N ILE A 18 10.63 -26.69 12.06
CA ILE A 18 11.59 -26.48 10.98
C ILE A 18 10.89 -26.39 9.61
N ILE A 19 9.91 -27.27 9.35
CA ILE A 19 9.13 -27.24 8.10
C ILE A 19 8.36 -25.92 7.98
N LEU A 20 7.72 -25.47 9.07
CA LEU A 20 6.97 -24.21 9.07
C LEU A 20 7.88 -23.01 8.82
N LEU A 21 9.02 -22.93 9.51
CA LEU A 21 10.00 -21.86 9.28
C LEU A 21 10.56 -21.88 7.86
N GLY A 22 10.90 -23.08 7.34
CA GLY A 22 11.37 -23.24 5.97
C GLY A 22 10.33 -22.79 4.93
N GLY A 23 9.06 -23.14 5.13
CA GLY A 23 7.97 -22.68 4.29
C GLY A 23 7.77 -21.17 4.33
N MET A 24 7.87 -20.56 5.52
CA MET A 24 7.74 -19.11 5.69
C MET A 24 8.90 -18.35 5.06
N ALA A 25 10.12 -18.86 5.19
CA ALA A 25 11.30 -18.32 4.51
C ALA A 25 11.19 -18.44 2.99
N ALA A 26 10.74 -19.58 2.47
CA ALA A 26 10.51 -19.77 1.04
C ALA A 26 9.43 -18.82 0.50
N LEU A 27 8.33 -18.62 1.24
CA LEU A 27 7.29 -17.66 0.88
C LEU A 27 7.82 -16.21 0.90
N PHE A 28 8.62 -15.85 1.89
CA PHE A 28 9.26 -14.53 1.94
C PHE A 28 10.19 -14.31 0.74
N LEU A 29 11.05 -15.28 0.43
CA LEU A 29 11.94 -15.21 -0.74
C LEU A 29 11.15 -15.13 -2.06
N LEU A 30 10.07 -15.89 -2.19
CA LEU A 30 9.17 -15.81 -3.34
C LEU A 30 8.56 -14.41 -3.45
N MET A 31 8.07 -13.84 -2.34
CA MET A 31 7.54 -12.47 -2.34
C MET A 31 8.62 -11.46 -2.76
N GLN A 32 9.83 -11.53 -2.20
CA GLN A 32 10.91 -10.62 -2.57
C GLN A 32 11.31 -10.74 -4.04
N PHE A 33 11.30 -11.96 -4.58
CA PHE A 33 11.52 -12.22 -6.00
C PHE A 33 10.41 -11.60 -6.86
N LEU A 34 9.14 -11.75 -6.49
CA LEU A 34 8.02 -11.14 -7.22
C LEU A 34 8.05 -9.61 -7.19
N VAL A 35 8.42 -9.01 -6.05
CA VAL A 35 8.60 -7.56 -5.89
C VAL A 35 9.76 -7.06 -6.77
N ALA A 36 10.89 -7.76 -6.78
CA ALA A 36 12.06 -7.38 -7.57
C ALA A 36 11.83 -7.39 -9.09
N ARG A 37 10.81 -8.12 -9.56
CA ARG A 37 10.43 -8.15 -10.99
C ARG A 37 9.43 -7.09 -11.38
N GLN A 38 8.82 -6.39 -10.42
CA GLN A 38 7.90 -5.31 -10.74
C GLN A 38 8.65 -4.07 -11.19
N GLN A 39 8.16 -3.46 -12.25
CA GLN A 39 8.54 -2.11 -12.65
C GLN A 39 7.47 -1.16 -12.13
N THR A 40 7.90 -0.11 -11.44
CA THR A 40 7.02 0.95 -10.97
C THR A 40 7.44 2.27 -11.62
N PRO A 41 6.49 3.17 -11.93
CA PRO A 41 6.86 4.47 -12.47
C PRO A 41 7.68 5.23 -11.41
N SER A 42 8.69 5.96 -11.83
CA SER A 42 9.44 6.87 -10.94
C SER A 42 8.59 8.08 -10.55
N PHE A 43 8.96 8.74 -9.45
CA PHE A 43 8.30 9.96 -8.99
C PHE A 43 8.25 11.03 -10.09
N GLU A 44 9.38 11.26 -10.77
CA GLU A 44 9.46 12.25 -11.85
C GLU A 44 8.61 11.89 -13.07
N GLN A 45 8.49 10.59 -13.40
CA GLN A 45 7.57 10.14 -14.46
C GLN A 45 6.11 10.43 -14.08
N VAL A 46 5.72 10.15 -12.83
CA VAL A 46 4.35 10.43 -12.37
C VAL A 46 4.08 11.94 -12.35
N ARG A 47 5.03 12.73 -11.83
CA ARG A 47 4.91 14.18 -11.74
C ARG A 47 4.82 14.85 -13.12
N SER A 48 5.69 14.48 -14.05
CA SER A 48 5.71 15.04 -15.41
C SER A 48 4.49 14.62 -16.25
N ALA A 49 3.96 13.42 -16.01
CA ALA A 49 2.72 12.95 -16.64
C ALA A 49 1.46 13.53 -15.98
N TYR A 50 1.54 14.12 -14.79
CA TYR A 50 0.37 14.63 -14.07
C TYR A 50 -0.31 15.75 -14.84
N ARG A 51 -1.65 15.72 -14.86
CA ARG A 51 -2.50 16.75 -15.46
C ARG A 51 -3.58 17.13 -14.45
N SER A 52 -3.64 18.43 -14.14
CA SER A 52 -4.74 19.02 -13.38
C SER A 52 -6.03 18.89 -14.19
N SER A 53 -7.14 18.61 -13.51
CA SER A 53 -8.47 18.65 -14.13
C SER A 53 -8.93 20.10 -14.37
N TYR A 54 -8.12 21.08 -13.98
CA TYR A 54 -8.43 22.51 -14.02
C TYR A 54 -7.44 23.29 -14.89
N VAL A 55 -7.91 24.40 -15.45
CA VAL A 55 -7.10 25.43 -16.10
C VAL A 55 -7.32 26.76 -15.40
N ASN A 56 -6.24 27.52 -15.20
CA ASN A 56 -6.30 28.87 -14.65
C ASN A 56 -6.33 29.89 -15.79
N ILE A 57 -7.36 30.74 -15.81
CA ILE A 57 -7.45 31.92 -16.65
C ILE A 57 -6.77 33.06 -15.90
N LEU A 58 -5.73 33.63 -16.49
CA LEU A 58 -4.94 34.72 -15.92
C LEU A 58 -5.26 36.04 -16.62
N ASP A 59 -5.10 37.15 -15.92
CA ASP A 59 -5.12 38.48 -16.52
C ASP A 59 -3.79 38.80 -17.22
N ARG A 60 -3.70 40.00 -17.82
CA ARG A 60 -2.48 40.47 -18.50
C ARG A 60 -1.25 40.58 -17.58
N ASN A 61 -1.45 40.61 -16.27
CA ASN A 61 -0.42 40.72 -15.24
C ASN A 61 -0.09 39.36 -14.59
N GLY A 62 -0.71 38.27 -15.05
CA GLY A 62 -0.54 36.92 -14.49
C GLY A 62 -1.38 36.62 -13.25
N GLN A 63 -2.28 37.53 -12.82
CA GLN A 63 -3.19 37.26 -11.71
C GLN A 63 -4.34 36.34 -12.15
N ARG A 64 -4.64 35.34 -11.34
CA ARG A 64 -5.72 34.38 -11.63
C ARG A 64 -7.08 35.06 -11.53
N LEU A 65 -7.78 35.18 -12.67
CA LEU A 65 -9.15 35.66 -12.77
C LEU A 65 -10.16 34.55 -12.46
N GLN A 66 -9.93 33.35 -13.01
CA GLN A 66 -10.85 32.23 -12.88
C GLN A 66 -10.11 30.90 -12.97
N GLN A 67 -10.68 29.86 -12.37
CA GLN A 67 -10.25 28.48 -12.55
C GLN A 67 -11.42 27.69 -13.13
N LEU A 68 -11.21 27.06 -14.29
CA LEU A 68 -12.22 26.28 -14.98
C LEU A 68 -11.87 24.79 -14.92
N ARG A 69 -12.87 23.93 -14.75
CA ARG A 69 -12.69 22.49 -14.84
C ARG A 69 -12.83 22.05 -16.30
N LEU A 70 -11.82 21.37 -16.84
CA LEU A 70 -11.82 20.83 -18.20
C LEU A 70 -12.12 19.34 -18.23
N ASP A 71 -11.67 18.59 -17.23
CA ASP A 71 -11.97 17.17 -17.08
C ASP A 71 -13.01 16.96 -15.98
N PHE A 72 -14.17 16.43 -16.36
CA PHE A 72 -15.29 16.14 -15.45
C PHE A 72 -15.31 14.69 -14.96
N GLN A 73 -14.53 13.79 -15.57
CA GLN A 73 -14.42 12.39 -15.14
C GLN A 73 -13.61 12.28 -13.84
N GLU A 74 -12.59 13.12 -13.70
CA GLU A 74 -11.70 13.11 -12.55
C GLU A 74 -11.59 14.49 -11.90
N ARG A 75 -11.22 14.50 -10.62
CA ARG A 75 -11.00 15.73 -9.85
C ARG A 75 -9.57 15.78 -9.33
N ARG A 76 -8.64 16.08 -10.24
CA ARG A 76 -7.23 16.28 -9.94
C ARG A 76 -6.97 17.78 -9.77
N GLY A 77 -6.47 18.18 -8.61
CA GLY A 77 -6.04 19.55 -8.35
C GLY A 77 -4.72 19.88 -9.04
N GLU A 78 -4.11 20.99 -8.66
CA GLU A 78 -2.73 21.28 -9.05
C GLU A 78 -1.76 20.36 -8.30
N TRP A 79 -0.67 19.96 -8.98
CA TRP A 79 0.41 19.24 -8.30
C TRP A 79 1.03 20.17 -7.26
N THR A 80 0.93 19.78 -5.99
CA THR A 80 1.36 20.60 -4.86
C THR A 80 2.47 19.88 -4.11
N ALA A 81 3.54 20.62 -3.77
CA ALA A 81 4.63 20.08 -2.96
C ALA A 81 4.14 19.77 -1.54
N LEU A 82 4.69 18.74 -0.91
CA LEU A 82 4.22 18.28 0.40
C LEU A 82 4.37 19.37 1.47
N GLU A 83 5.41 20.20 1.38
CA GLU A 83 5.73 21.29 2.29
C GLU A 83 4.70 22.43 2.22
N ALA A 84 3.96 22.53 1.10
CA ALA A 84 2.87 23.49 0.94
C ALA A 84 1.56 22.97 1.54
N ALA A 85 1.46 21.68 1.89
CA ALA A 85 0.31 21.11 2.57
C ALA A 85 0.36 21.42 4.07
N SER A 86 -0.79 21.76 4.66
CA SER A 86 -0.90 22.01 6.10
C SER A 86 -0.36 20.83 6.93
N PRO A 87 0.54 21.05 7.90
CA PRO A 87 1.02 19.99 8.79
C PRO A 87 -0.12 19.25 9.49
N ALA A 88 -1.16 19.96 9.91
CA ALA A 88 -2.34 19.35 10.55
C ALA A 88 -3.09 18.40 9.61
N LEU A 89 -3.09 18.66 8.30
CA LEU A 89 -3.67 17.75 7.31
C LEU A 89 -2.81 16.49 7.17
N GLN A 90 -1.48 16.65 7.12
CA GLN A 90 -0.56 15.51 7.05
C GLN A 90 -0.72 14.61 8.29
N ASP A 91 -0.75 15.20 9.48
CA ASP A 91 -0.92 14.47 10.75
C ASP A 91 -2.28 13.77 10.82
N ALA A 92 -3.36 14.44 10.41
CA ALA A 92 -4.69 13.86 10.39
C ALA A 92 -4.77 12.65 9.45
N LEU A 93 -4.18 12.76 8.24
CA LEU A 93 -4.15 11.69 7.26
C LEU A 93 -3.36 10.48 7.77
N LEU A 94 -2.18 10.70 8.34
CA LEU A 94 -1.40 9.65 8.97
C LEU A 94 -2.18 8.99 10.11
N ALA A 95 -2.80 9.77 11.00
CA ALA A 95 -3.53 9.22 12.13
C ALA A 95 -4.75 8.36 11.72
N SER A 96 -5.45 8.73 10.62
CA SER A 96 -6.66 8.06 10.16
C SER A 96 -6.41 6.92 9.19
N GLU A 97 -5.49 7.08 8.23
CA GLU A 97 -5.27 6.10 7.16
C GLU A 97 -4.08 5.19 7.44
N ASP A 98 -2.98 5.72 8.00
CA ASP A 98 -1.72 4.98 8.10
C ASP A 98 -0.81 5.46 9.24
N ARG A 99 -1.19 5.11 10.48
CA ARG A 99 -0.54 5.62 11.70
C ARG A 99 0.94 5.24 11.80
N ARG A 100 1.33 4.15 11.14
CA ARG A 100 2.69 3.61 11.17
C ARG A 100 3.41 3.77 9.84
N PHE A 101 2.98 4.74 9.03
CA PHE A 101 3.54 5.01 7.71
C PHE A 101 5.07 4.96 7.70
N TYR A 102 5.73 5.70 8.60
CA TYR A 102 7.19 5.75 8.71
C TYR A 102 7.87 4.49 9.27
N ASN A 103 7.11 3.53 9.78
CA ASN A 103 7.62 2.31 10.42
C ASN A 103 7.48 1.07 9.52
N HIS A 104 7.04 1.23 8.27
CA HIS A 104 6.90 0.13 7.33
C HIS A 104 7.34 0.53 5.91
N HIS A 105 7.64 -0.47 5.08
CA HIS A 105 8.02 -0.26 3.68
C HIS A 105 6.82 -0.56 2.76
N GLY A 106 5.84 0.35 2.81
CA GLY A 106 4.61 0.31 2.01
C GLY A 106 3.53 -0.68 2.45
N VAL A 107 3.82 -1.63 3.34
CA VAL A 107 2.81 -2.59 3.85
C VAL A 107 2.95 -2.79 5.35
N ASP A 108 1.91 -2.46 6.08
CA ASP A 108 1.84 -2.66 7.52
C ASP A 108 1.37 -4.08 7.88
N GLY A 109 2.34 -4.96 8.18
CA GLY A 109 2.08 -6.33 8.60
C GLY A 109 1.24 -6.45 9.87
N LEU A 110 1.43 -5.55 10.84
CA LEU A 110 0.68 -5.55 12.10
C LEU A 110 -0.78 -5.11 11.86
N ALA A 111 -1.02 -4.15 10.97
CA ALA A 111 -2.37 -3.74 10.59
C ALA A 111 -3.09 -4.84 9.80
N LEU A 112 -2.37 -5.54 8.91
CA LEU A 112 -2.90 -6.71 8.19
C LEU A 112 -3.32 -7.84 9.14
N LEU A 113 -2.47 -8.19 10.11
CA LEU A 113 -2.79 -9.20 11.11
C LEU A 113 -3.98 -8.77 11.98
N GLY A 114 -4.01 -7.51 12.43
CA GLY A 114 -5.13 -6.96 13.20
C GLY A 114 -6.45 -6.97 12.43
N ALA A 115 -6.43 -6.62 11.14
CA ALA A 115 -7.62 -6.69 10.29
C ALA A 115 -8.06 -8.12 10.00
N LEU A 116 -7.13 -9.07 9.84
CA LEU A 116 -7.45 -10.49 9.71
C LEU A 116 -8.13 -11.01 10.99
N ALA A 117 -7.59 -10.70 12.16
CA ALA A 117 -8.19 -11.06 13.44
C ALA A 117 -9.61 -10.50 13.59
N LYS A 118 -9.80 -9.20 13.30
CA LYS A 118 -11.13 -8.55 13.31
C LYS A 118 -12.10 -9.20 12.31
N ARG A 119 -11.62 -9.58 11.12
CA ARG A 119 -12.45 -10.25 10.14
C ARG A 119 -12.93 -11.61 10.62
N LEU A 120 -12.07 -12.37 11.29
CA LEU A 120 -12.42 -13.67 11.86
C LEU A 120 -13.35 -13.55 13.07
N SER A 121 -13.19 -12.50 13.89
CA SER A 121 -13.99 -12.32 15.11
C SER A 121 -15.34 -11.62 14.88
N SER A 122 -15.41 -10.62 14.00
CA SER A 122 -16.58 -9.77 13.82
C SER A 122 -17.05 -9.63 12.36
N GLY A 123 -16.40 -10.30 11.42
CA GLY A 123 -16.71 -10.16 9.98
C GLY A 123 -16.26 -8.82 9.36
N TYR A 124 -15.73 -7.89 10.17
CA TYR A 124 -15.29 -6.58 9.70
C TYR A 124 -14.11 -6.70 8.73
N SER A 125 -14.20 -6.06 7.57
CA SER A 125 -13.17 -6.07 6.53
C SER A 125 -12.75 -4.65 6.14
N GLY A 126 -11.86 -4.05 6.93
CA GLY A 126 -11.35 -2.70 6.69
C GLY A 126 -10.05 -2.40 7.45
N GLY A 127 -9.41 -1.28 7.12
CA GLY A 127 -8.31 -0.71 7.92
C GLY A 127 -6.92 -1.36 7.78
N ALA A 128 -6.66 -2.08 6.69
CA ALA A 128 -5.34 -2.71 6.45
C ALA A 128 -4.69 -2.28 5.13
N SER A 129 -5.10 -1.17 4.53
CA SER A 129 -4.41 -0.61 3.36
C SER A 129 -3.63 0.60 3.83
N THR A 130 -2.34 0.65 3.51
CA THR A 130 -1.42 1.76 3.75
C THR A 130 -1.58 2.86 2.70
N ILE A 131 -1.02 4.04 2.93
CA ILE A 131 -0.99 5.13 1.95
C ILE A 131 -0.32 4.67 0.64
N THR A 132 0.78 3.93 0.72
CA THR A 132 1.49 3.41 -0.47
C THR A 132 0.64 2.42 -1.27
N MET A 133 -0.10 1.53 -0.60
CA MET A 133 -1.02 0.62 -1.29
C MET A 133 -2.17 1.38 -1.97
N GLN A 134 -2.64 2.47 -1.36
CA GLN A 134 -3.66 3.33 -1.96
C GLN A 134 -3.09 4.07 -3.17
N LEU A 135 -1.88 4.63 -3.07
CA LEU A 135 -1.18 5.32 -4.15
C LEU A 135 -0.98 4.42 -5.37
N VAL A 136 -0.48 3.20 -5.18
CA VAL A 136 -0.35 2.22 -6.27
C VAL A 136 -1.68 1.94 -6.94
N GLY A 137 -2.77 1.86 -6.18
CA GLY A 137 -4.12 1.73 -6.74
C GLY A 137 -4.58 2.93 -7.55
N MET A 138 -4.05 4.13 -7.29
CA MET A 138 -4.30 5.32 -8.09
C MET A 138 -3.45 5.35 -9.37
N LEU A 139 -2.22 4.82 -9.33
CA LEU A 139 -1.29 4.81 -10.46
C LEU A 139 -1.53 3.70 -11.49
N ASP A 140 -2.11 2.56 -11.08
CA ASP A 140 -2.43 1.43 -11.98
C ASP A 140 -3.95 1.25 -12.09
N GLU A 141 -4.51 1.51 -13.27
CA GLU A 141 -5.95 1.36 -13.54
C GLU A 141 -6.49 -0.05 -13.21
N GLN A 142 -5.67 -1.10 -13.36
CA GLN A 142 -6.06 -2.48 -13.02
C GLN A 142 -6.18 -2.71 -11.51
N LEU A 143 -5.50 -1.87 -10.74
CA LEU A 143 -5.52 -1.86 -9.27
C LEU A 143 -6.48 -0.79 -8.71
N HIS A 144 -6.99 0.08 -9.59
CA HIS A 144 -7.97 1.09 -9.27
C HIS A 144 -9.31 0.45 -8.89
N ARG A 145 -10.01 1.07 -7.94
CA ARG A 145 -11.25 0.54 -7.37
C ARG A 145 -12.42 0.77 -8.34
N GLN A 146 -12.56 -0.05 -9.39
CA GLN A 146 -13.78 -0.06 -10.22
C GLN A 146 -14.89 -0.89 -9.56
N LYS A 147 -15.75 -0.24 -8.75
CA LYS A 147 -17.12 -0.60 -8.32
C LYS A 147 -17.47 -2.04 -7.82
N ARG A 148 -16.63 -3.05 -7.98
CA ARG A 148 -16.78 -4.41 -7.45
C ARG A 148 -15.84 -4.62 -6.25
N SER A 149 -16.22 -5.54 -5.36
CA SER A 149 -15.38 -5.91 -4.23
C SER A 149 -13.97 -6.29 -4.72
N ARG A 150 -12.94 -5.78 -4.05
CA ARG A 150 -11.54 -6.08 -4.40
C ARG A 150 -11.34 -7.59 -4.36
N SER A 151 -10.90 -8.18 -5.48
CA SER A 151 -10.49 -9.58 -5.49
C SER A 151 -9.23 -9.73 -4.61
N TYR A 152 -9.08 -10.86 -3.93
CA TYR A 152 -7.86 -11.19 -3.19
C TYR A 152 -6.61 -11.06 -4.07
N ARG A 153 -6.72 -11.39 -5.36
CA ARG A 153 -5.62 -11.24 -6.34
C ARG A 153 -5.20 -9.79 -6.52
N GLN A 154 -6.15 -8.86 -6.60
CA GLN A 154 -5.86 -7.43 -6.70
C GLN A 154 -5.18 -6.92 -5.43
N LYS A 155 -5.61 -7.39 -4.25
CA LYS A 155 -4.97 -7.01 -2.99
C LYS A 155 -3.54 -7.53 -2.87
N ILE A 156 -3.27 -8.75 -3.32
CA ILE A 156 -1.90 -9.30 -3.39
C ILE A 156 -1.06 -8.48 -4.38
N LYS A 157 -1.58 -8.16 -5.57
CA LYS A 157 -0.86 -7.33 -6.55
C LYS A 157 -0.57 -5.92 -5.98
N GLN A 158 -1.50 -5.31 -5.24
CA GLN A 158 -1.25 -4.05 -4.53
C GLN A 158 -0.13 -4.15 -3.49
N ILE A 159 -0.09 -5.22 -2.69
CA ILE A 159 0.98 -5.46 -1.71
C ILE A 159 2.34 -5.53 -2.41
N ILE A 160 2.45 -6.32 -3.49
CA ILE A 160 3.70 -6.50 -4.24
C ILE A 160 4.14 -5.16 -4.87
N MET A 161 3.21 -4.46 -5.52
CA MET A 161 3.51 -3.19 -6.19
C MET A 161 3.85 -2.07 -5.19
N ALA A 162 3.20 -2.02 -4.01
CA ALA A 162 3.52 -1.05 -2.96
C ALA A 162 4.94 -1.25 -2.44
N GLN A 163 5.33 -2.50 -2.16
CA GLN A 163 6.71 -2.81 -1.77
C GLN A 163 7.72 -2.51 -2.88
N ALA A 164 7.34 -2.65 -4.15
CA ALA A 164 8.21 -2.32 -5.28
C ALA A 164 8.38 -0.80 -5.43
N LEU A 165 7.33 -0.02 -5.18
CA LEU A 165 7.33 1.43 -5.27
C LEU A 165 8.28 2.04 -4.21
N GLU A 166 8.19 1.57 -2.98
CA GLU A 166 9.01 2.01 -1.82
C GLU A 166 10.51 1.81 -2.00
N ARG A 167 10.94 0.94 -2.93
CA ARG A 167 12.36 0.77 -3.22
C ARG A 167 12.94 1.92 -4.04
N HIS A 168 12.11 2.69 -4.72
CA HIS A 168 12.51 3.70 -5.69
C HIS A 168 11.98 5.10 -5.37
N TRP A 169 11.03 5.20 -4.45
CA TRP A 169 10.41 6.45 -3.99
C TRP A 169 10.83 6.69 -2.54
N SER A 170 11.17 7.94 -2.22
CA SER A 170 11.56 8.41 -0.89
C SER A 170 10.55 9.40 -0.35
#